data_AF-A0A7J3EE03-F1
#
_entry.id   AF-A0A7J3EE03-F1
#
_cell.length_a   1.000
_cell.length_b   1.000
_cell.length_c   1.000
_cell.angle_alpha   90.00
_cell.angle_beta   90.00
_cell.angle_gamma   90.00
#
_symmetry.space_group_name_H-M   'P 1'
#
loop_
_entity.id
_entity.type
_entity.pdbx_description
1 polymer ?
#
loop_
_entity_poly.entity_id
_entity_poly.type
_entity_poly.pdbx_seq_one_letter_code
_entity_poly.pdbx_strand_id
1 'polypeptide(L)' 'VVRIEGSFKDGCIVAVADEKYGKILAVARSLISSEAASKTSTGRGFKNTHHVGDVFWKTMKNLGLV' A
#
# COMPACT_ATOMS: atom_id res chain seq x y z
N VAL A 1 8.99 -5.70 -3.17
CA VAL A 1 7.86 -6.26 -2.39
C VAL A 1 8.30 -7.63 -1.91
N VAL A 2 8.15 -7.93 -0.62
CA VAL A 2 8.65 -9.19 -0.02
C VAL A 2 7.60 -10.30 0.00
N ARG A 3 6.32 -9.94 0.12
CA ARG A 3 5.18 -10.87 0.06
C ARG A 3 3.93 -10.17 -0.46
N ILE A 4 3.03 -10.95 -1.06
CA ILE A 4 1.69 -10.53 -1.46
C ILE A 4 0.69 -11.38 -0.68
N GLU A 5 -0.27 -10.74 -0.03
CA GLU A 5 -1.34 -11.40 0.71
C GLU A 5 -2.70 -11.07 0.07
N GLY A 6 -3.52 -12.10 -0.11
CA GLY A 6 -4.82 -12.00 -0.79
C GLY A 6 -4.72 -11.95 -2.32
N SER A 7 -5.87 -11.75 -2.96
CA SER A 7 -5.99 -11.64 -4.42
C SER A 7 -6.64 -10.32 -4.81
N PHE A 8 -6.09 -9.65 -5.81
CA PHE A 8 -6.59 -8.38 -6.31
C PHE A 8 -6.26 -8.21 -7.80
N LYS A 9 -7.13 -7.46 -8.50
CA LYS A 9 -6.90 -7.08 -9.90
C LYS A 9 -6.11 -5.78 -9.99
N ASP A 10 -5.68 -5.43 -11.20
CA ASP A 10 -5.21 -4.07 -11.50
C ASP A 10 -6.28 -3.03 -11.10
N GLY A 11 -5.81 -1.90 -10.56
CA GLY A 11 -6.66 -0.78 -10.16
C GLY A 11 -7.35 -0.92 -8.81
N CYS A 12 -7.26 -2.07 -8.13
CA CYS A 12 -7.78 -2.25 -6.78
C CYS A 12 -7.01 -1.39 -5.76
N ILE A 13 -7.69 -1.00 -4.69
CA ILE A 13 -7.05 -0.39 -3.53
C ILE A 13 -6.46 -1.50 -2.65
N VAL A 14 -5.21 -1.33 -2.26
CA VAL A 14 -4.45 -2.27 -1.43
C VAL A 14 -3.79 -1.55 -0.26
N ALA A 15 -3.58 -2.27 0.84
CA ALA A 15 -2.80 -1.80 1.97
C ALA A 15 -1.33 -2.24 1.81
N VAL A 16 -0.41 -1.38 2.21
CA VAL A 16 1.03 -1.66 2.25
C VAL A 16 1.45 -1.76 3.71
N ALA A 17 1.89 -2.95 4.11
CA ALA A 17 2.30 -3.24 5.47
C ALA A 17 3.83 -3.34 5.60
N ASP A 18 4.36 -3.01 6.78
CA ASP A 18 5.73 -3.34 7.11
C ASP A 18 5.91 -4.86 7.26
N GLU A 19 7.07 -5.37 6.86
CA GLU A 19 7.33 -6.81 6.84
C GLU A 19 7.38 -7.43 8.25
N LYS A 20 7.91 -6.69 9.23
CA LYS A 20 8.29 -7.22 10.55
C LYS A 20 7.11 -7.27 11.52
N TYR A 21 6.26 -6.25 11.52
CA TYR A 21 5.16 -6.10 12.46
C TYR A 21 3.78 -6.08 11.80
N GLY A 22 3.70 -6.03 10.47
CA GLY A 22 2.43 -5.99 9.74
C GLY A 22 1.66 -4.67 9.88
N LYS A 23 2.29 -3.60 10.36
CA LYS A 23 1.66 -2.28 10.49
C LYS A 23 1.46 -1.68 9.11
N ILE A 24 0.25 -1.17 8.88
CA ILE A 24 -0.06 -0.49 7.62
C ILE A 24 0.67 0.85 7.57
N LEU A 25 1.52 1.02 6.57
CA LEU A 25 2.32 2.22 6.32
C LEU A 25 1.69 3.11 5.25
N ALA A 26 0.97 2.51 4.30
CA ALA A 26 0.34 3.23 3.20
C ALA A 26 -0.88 2.50 2.64
N VAL A 27 -1.69 3.26 1.91
CA VAL A 27 -2.75 2.79 1.03
C VAL A 27 -2.35 3.15 -0.40
N ALA A 28 -2.45 2.19 -1.31
CA ALA A 28 -2.03 2.35 -2.69
C ALA A 28 -3.05 1.77 -3.66
N ARG A 29 -3.02 2.24 -4.91
CA ARG A 29 -3.72 1.61 -6.03
C ARG A 29 -2.77 0.61 -6.71
N SER A 30 -3.21 -0.61 -6.94
CA SER A 30 -2.47 -1.59 -7.73
C SER A 30 -2.38 -1.15 -9.19
N LEU A 31 -1.20 -1.34 -9.79
CA LEU A 31 -0.94 -1.11 -11.23
C LEU A 31 -0.80 -2.44 -12.00
N ILE A 32 -0.83 -3.55 -11.28
CA ILE A 32 -0.78 -4.93 -11.76
C ILE A 32 -1.57 -5.82 -10.80
N SER A 33 -2.00 -7.01 -11.22
CA SER A 33 -2.72 -7.94 -10.36
C SER A 33 -1.81 -8.60 -9.31
N SER A 34 -2.40 -9.28 -8.31
CA SER A 34 -1.67 -10.06 -7.31
C SER A 34 -0.78 -11.14 -7.92
N GLU A 35 -1.24 -11.79 -9.00
CA GLU A 35 -0.51 -12.85 -9.69
C GLU A 35 0.71 -12.30 -10.44
N ALA A 36 0.60 -11.09 -11.01
CA ALA A 36 1.73 -10.41 -11.63
C ALA A 36 2.69 -9.85 -10.57
N ALA A 37 2.16 -9.21 -9.53
CA ALA A 37 2.95 -8.60 -8.46
C ALA A 37 3.82 -9.61 -7.70
N SER A 38 3.37 -10.87 -7.57
CA SER A 38 4.14 -11.95 -6.95
C SER A 38 5.27 -12.50 -7.83
N LYS A 39 5.27 -12.21 -9.14
CA LYS A 39 6.26 -12.72 -10.10
C LYS A 39 7.22 -11.64 -10.62
N THR A 40 6.85 -10.37 -10.49
CA THR A 40 7.62 -9.25 -11.02
C THR A 40 8.63 -8.73 -9.99
N SER A 41 9.91 -8.69 -10.37
CA SER A 41 10.99 -8.20 -9.50
C SER A 41 11.29 -6.71 -9.67
N THR A 42 10.87 -6.09 -10.77
CA THR A 42 11.24 -4.70 -11.14
C THR A 42 10.06 -3.93 -11.73
N GLY A 43 10.15 -2.58 -11.70
CA GLY A 43 9.09 -1.70 -12.19
C GLY A 43 8.11 -1.26 -11.10
N ARG A 44 7.15 -0.40 -11.48
CA ARG A 44 6.16 0.17 -10.55
C ARG A 44 4.93 -0.73 -10.48
N GLY A 45 4.78 -1.50 -9.41
CA GLY A 45 3.60 -2.35 -9.18
C GLY A 45 2.43 -1.65 -8.49
N PHE A 46 2.69 -0.55 -7.77
CA PHE A 46 1.70 0.14 -6.94
C PHE A 46 1.91 1.65 -7.00
N LYS A 47 0.82 2.41 -7.00
CA LYS A 47 0.82 3.87 -6.92
C LYS A 47 0.32 4.30 -5.54
N ASN A 48 1.18 4.98 -4.78
CA ASN A 48 0.84 5.48 -3.46
C ASN A 48 -0.31 6.50 -3.54
N THR A 49 -1.33 6.34 -2.69
CA THR A 49 -2.48 7.24 -2.56
C THR A 49 -2.44 7.98 -1.23
N HIS A 50 -2.03 7.31 -0.16
CA HIS A 50 -1.90 7.86 1.18
C HIS A 50 -0.82 7.11 1.96
N HIS A 51 -0.03 7.80 2.76
CA HIS A 51 0.93 7.17 3.66
C HIS A 51 1.07 7.88 5.00
N VAL A 52 1.55 7.15 6.00
CA VAL A 52 1.90 7.72 7.30
C VAL A 52 2.87 8.89 7.11
N GLY A 53 2.52 10.06 7.65
CA GLY A 53 3.32 11.27 7.58
C GLY A 53 3.06 12.18 6.39
N ASP A 54 2.17 11.82 5.46
CA ASP A 54 1.69 12.76 4.44
C ASP A 54 0.80 13.86 5.06
N VAL A 55 0.38 14.82 4.22
CA VAL A 55 -0.43 15.95 4.68
C VAL A 55 -1.75 15.48 5.27
N PHE A 56 -2.42 14.50 4.64
CA PHE A 56 -3.69 13.97 5.14
C PHE A 56 -3.51 13.32 6.51
N TRP A 57 -2.49 12.47 6.68
CA TRP A 57 -2.15 11.83 7.94
C TRP A 57 -1.89 12.85 9.05
N LYS A 58 -1.06 13.86 8.77
CA LYS A 58 -0.71 14.91 9.73
C LYS A 58 -1.94 15.73 10.12
N THR A 59 -2.79 16.08 9.16
CA THR A 59 -4.04 16.79 9.43
C THR A 59 -4.97 15.96 10.29
N MET A 60 -5.19 14.68 9.95
CA MET A 60 -6.04 13.78 10.74
C MET A 60 -5.49 13.61 12.17
N LYS A 61 -4.17 13.49 12.32
CA LYS A 61 -3.51 13.38 13.63
C LYS A 61 -3.67 14.66 14.46
N ASN A 62 -3.50 15.83 13.84
CA ASN A 62 -3.68 17.11 14.52
C ASN A 62 -5.14 17.34 14.95
N LEU A 63 -6.10 16.75 14.22
CA LEU A 63 -7.52 16.74 14.59
C LEU A 63 -7.88 15.66 15.61
N GLY A 64 -6.93 14.82 16.04
CA GLY A 64 -7.15 13.73 17.00
C GLY A 64 -7.97 12.56 16.44
N LEU A 65 -8.01 12.40 15.12
CA LEU A 65 -8.77 11.34 14.44
C LEU A 65 -7.96 10.06 14.20
N VAL A 66 -6.62 10.13 14.35
CA VAL A 66 -5.66 9.01 14.26
C VAL A 66 -4.49 9.19 15.21
#